data_AF-A0A9P8IYM9-F1
#
_entry.id   AF-A0A9P8IYM9-F1
#
_cell.length_a   1.000
_cell.length_b   1.000
_cell.length_c   1.000
_cell.angle_alpha   90.00
_cell.angle_beta   90.00
_cell.angle_gamma   90.00
#
_symmetry.space_group_name_H-M   'P 1'
#
loop_
_entity.id
_entity.type
_entity.pdbx_description
1 polymer ?
#
loop_
_entity_poly.entity_id
_entity_poly.type
_entity_poly.pdbx_seq_one_letter_code
_entity_poly.pdbx_strand_id
1 'polypeptide(L)'
;MDPTIKTSVDKLPPSFWEYHNSDNGFKTWIITRDCSVRLTNDEKKLYPDDSVVSDVEIPSRILDFSNPSPCPHGQLWPCNGQPLVWDWRDEITAIINTLKQKCIKPGFRVFTNETCGLHVHIGRDRFGFTLDTTKNIMGIFTAYERCFDSLLTVDRIAGYENDHHTALPALNLANPNSSIILWRPSAGWKYSLPLSVRQFDHLGHDLMSAYESSDFFEWDTLVRNGASIPYWLRRLYQTTNFAELGLYSTAHQSCINLEHLVHNHTTKPTIEVRLHPGTLEVNEILAWIDLLCNLSIYAETTTTTAVVACLISAHRNPSLTVVDIARLVNASSATIDHYANILSPDYSSRRFHQNTSTQPDDSLTPLYTYNETHRRSQTSPSAISARIMQKLISGRYGQFPSSFLEKFLPREVRNAAEKDAKFLSSEMNEQSSKDWSSQNESVIKKAVQRKNGRGY
;
A
#
# COMPACT_ATOMS: atom_id res chain seq x y z
N MET A 1 2.14 45.45 -21.35
CA MET A 1 2.13 43.98 -21.27
C MET A 1 1.60 43.47 -22.58
N ASP A 2 2.43 42.78 -23.36
CA ASP A 2 2.09 42.31 -24.70
C ASP A 2 1.14 41.10 -24.61
N PRO A 3 -0.08 41.16 -25.19
CA PRO A 3 -1.10 40.12 -25.05
C PRO A 3 -0.91 38.91 -26.00
N THR A 4 0.30 38.70 -26.55
CA THR A 4 0.52 37.72 -27.64
C THR A 4 1.38 36.50 -27.29
N ILE A 5 1.68 36.23 -26.02
CA ILE A 5 2.26 34.93 -25.64
C ILE A 5 1.14 33.87 -25.63
N LYS A 6 0.69 33.46 -26.82
CA LYS A 6 0.07 32.15 -27.00
C LYS A 6 1.17 31.13 -26.78
N THR A 7 1.11 30.39 -25.68
CA THR A 7 1.88 29.15 -25.53
C THR A 7 1.62 28.31 -26.77
N SER A 8 2.66 28.03 -27.55
CA SER A 8 2.57 27.12 -28.69
C SER A 8 2.06 25.79 -28.18
N VAL A 9 0.83 25.44 -28.54
CA VAL A 9 0.36 24.06 -28.38
C VAL A 9 1.14 23.26 -29.40
N ASP A 10 2.17 22.55 -28.94
CA ASP A 10 2.97 21.69 -29.80
C ASP A 10 2.05 20.68 -30.49
N LYS A 11 2.16 20.61 -31.82
CA LYS A 11 1.31 19.78 -32.69
C LYS A 11 1.71 18.30 -32.68
N LEU A 12 2.69 17.92 -31.86
CA LEU A 12 3.25 16.58 -31.84
C LEU A 12 2.53 15.72 -30.79
N PRO A 13 2.26 14.44 -31.08
CA PRO A 13 1.60 13.54 -30.14
C PRO A 13 2.46 13.34 -28.88
N PRO A 14 1.84 13.02 -27.73
CA PRO A 14 2.54 12.84 -26.45
C PRO A 14 3.73 11.85 -26.48
N SER A 15 3.75 10.92 -27.45
CA SER A 15 4.84 9.95 -27.65
C SER A 15 6.18 10.60 -28.02
N PHE A 16 6.22 11.86 -28.46
CA PHE A 16 7.48 12.58 -28.69
C PHE A 16 8.14 13.06 -27.39
N TRP A 17 7.40 13.07 -26.27
CA TRP A 17 7.90 13.38 -24.92
C TRP A 17 8.25 12.11 -24.13
N GLU A 18 8.35 10.95 -24.79
CA GLU A 18 8.78 9.72 -24.15
C GLU A 18 10.20 9.90 -23.59
N TYR A 19 10.24 10.16 -22.29
CA TYR A 19 11.47 10.27 -21.52
C TYR A 19 12.24 8.93 -21.58
N HIS A 20 13.49 8.98 -22.05
CA HIS A 20 14.38 7.83 -22.02
C HIS A 20 15.12 7.78 -20.68
N ASN A 21 15.06 6.62 -19.99
CA ASN A 21 15.70 6.41 -18.68
C ASN A 21 17.23 6.67 -18.66
N SER A 22 17.89 6.71 -19.82
CA SER A 22 19.30 7.08 -19.96
C SER A 22 19.60 8.56 -19.72
N ASP A 23 18.58 9.43 -19.81
CA ASP A 23 18.79 10.87 -19.98
C ASP A 23 18.77 11.64 -18.65
N ASN A 24 18.23 11.06 -17.58
CA ASN A 24 18.21 11.68 -16.25
C ASN A 24 18.35 10.64 -15.13
N GLY A 25 19.53 10.58 -14.51
CA GLY A 25 19.80 9.78 -13.31
C GLY A 25 19.12 10.31 -12.04
N PHE A 26 17.83 10.67 -12.11
CA PHE A 26 17.02 11.21 -11.01
C PHE A 26 17.59 12.50 -10.42
N LYS A 27 18.15 13.36 -11.27
CA LYS A 27 18.71 14.67 -10.92
C LYS A 27 17.67 15.78 -10.95
N THR A 28 16.68 15.69 -11.84
CA THR A 28 15.53 16.62 -11.92
C THR A 28 14.22 15.85 -11.83
N TRP A 29 13.13 16.56 -11.50
CA TRP A 29 11.77 16.05 -11.68
C TRP A 29 11.51 15.76 -13.16
N ILE A 30 10.74 14.71 -13.42
CA ILE A 30 10.45 14.22 -14.76
C ILE A 30 8.93 14.18 -14.91
N ILE A 31 8.46 14.41 -16.13
CA ILE A 31 7.08 14.15 -16.51
C ILE A 31 7.14 13.03 -17.55
N THR A 32 6.47 11.92 -17.25
CA THR A 32 6.39 10.76 -18.15
C THR A 32 4.96 10.23 -18.18
N ARG A 33 4.75 9.12 -18.88
CA ARG A 33 3.45 8.46 -19.01
C ARG A 33 3.45 7.12 -18.29
N ASP A 34 2.35 6.81 -17.62
CA ASP A 34 2.08 5.51 -17.01
C ASP A 34 0.74 4.98 -17.54
N CYS A 35 0.80 4.01 -18.44
CA CYS A 35 -0.38 3.44 -19.10
C CYS A 35 -1.34 2.70 -18.15
N SER A 36 -0.93 2.45 -16.91
CA SER A 36 -1.79 1.93 -15.86
C SER A 36 -2.79 2.99 -15.36
N VAL A 37 -2.44 4.28 -15.45
CA VAL A 37 -3.29 5.41 -15.11
C VAL A 37 -4.26 5.68 -16.25
N ARG A 38 -5.57 5.59 -15.98
CA ARG A 38 -6.61 5.79 -16.99
C ARG A 38 -7.96 6.11 -16.37
N LEU A 39 -8.84 6.69 -17.19
CA LEU A 39 -10.24 6.87 -16.81
C LEU A 39 -10.97 5.52 -16.72
N THR A 40 -11.84 5.40 -15.72
CA THR A 40 -12.76 4.27 -15.58
C THR A 40 -13.88 4.35 -16.62
N ASN A 41 -14.63 3.26 -16.81
CA ASN A 41 -15.75 3.25 -17.74
C ASN A 41 -16.87 4.23 -17.32
N ASP A 42 -17.02 4.50 -16.03
CA ASP A 42 -18.01 5.45 -15.53
C ASP A 42 -17.51 6.90 -15.66
N GLU A 43 -16.22 7.14 -15.39
CA GLU A 43 -15.60 8.45 -15.63
C GLU A 43 -15.64 8.85 -17.12
N LYS A 44 -15.43 7.90 -18.03
CA LYS A 44 -15.52 8.16 -19.48
C LYS A 44 -16.90 8.66 -19.92
N LYS A 45 -17.97 8.35 -19.18
CA LYS A 45 -19.32 8.87 -19.49
C LYS A 45 -19.49 10.35 -19.14
N LEU A 46 -18.63 10.86 -18.26
CA LEU A 46 -18.63 12.25 -17.79
C LEU A 46 -17.54 13.08 -18.48
N TYR A 47 -16.75 12.44 -19.34
CA TYR A 47 -15.66 13.05 -20.06
C TYR A 47 -16.18 13.77 -21.31
N PRO A 48 -15.95 15.10 -21.46
CA PRO A 48 -16.43 15.83 -22.63
C PRO A 48 -15.75 15.37 -23.93
N ASP A 49 -16.52 15.23 -25.00
CA ASP A 49 -16.06 14.69 -26.31
C ASP A 49 -14.94 15.50 -26.97
N ASP A 50 -14.83 16.80 -26.63
CA ASP A 50 -13.83 17.74 -27.16
C ASP A 50 -12.55 17.83 -26.31
N SER A 51 -12.50 17.12 -25.18
CA SER A 51 -11.36 17.13 -24.27
C SER A 51 -10.27 16.15 -24.70
N VAL A 52 -9.05 16.34 -24.15
CA VAL A 52 -7.94 15.37 -24.24
C VAL A 52 -7.52 14.95 -22.84
N VAL A 53 -7.31 13.65 -22.64
CA VAL A 53 -6.87 13.07 -21.36
C VAL A 53 -5.52 12.42 -21.57
N SER A 54 -4.61 12.64 -20.62
CA SER A 54 -3.29 12.03 -20.61
C SER A 54 -3.06 11.31 -19.31
N ASP A 55 -2.39 10.17 -19.42
CA ASP A 55 -1.82 9.39 -18.33
C ASP A 55 -0.47 9.98 -17.94
N VAL A 56 -0.41 10.64 -16.77
CA VAL A 56 0.78 11.37 -16.32
C VAL A 56 1.36 10.72 -15.07
N GLU A 57 2.65 10.39 -15.14
CA GLU A 57 3.48 10.06 -14.00
C GLU A 57 4.49 11.18 -13.78
N ILE A 58 4.73 11.53 -12.52
CA ILE A 58 5.69 12.57 -12.14
C ILE A 58 6.77 11.96 -11.22
N PRO A 59 7.82 11.34 -11.77
CA PRO A 59 8.95 10.89 -10.97
C PRO A 59 9.71 12.08 -10.38
N SER A 60 9.90 12.05 -9.06
CA SER A 60 10.77 13.03 -8.41
C SER A 60 12.24 12.77 -8.74
N ARG A 61 13.07 13.79 -8.57
CA ARG A 61 14.50 13.56 -8.37
C ARG A 61 14.75 12.87 -7.03
N ILE A 62 15.98 12.41 -6.81
CA ILE A 62 16.42 11.98 -5.47
C ILE A 62 16.46 13.21 -4.56
N LEU A 63 15.79 13.09 -3.41
CA LEU A 63 15.76 14.08 -2.35
C LEU A 63 16.38 13.46 -1.10
N ASP A 64 17.31 14.17 -0.47
CA ASP A 64 17.83 13.81 0.84
C ASP A 64 16.78 14.14 1.90
N PHE A 65 16.43 13.13 2.71
CA PHE A 65 15.41 13.23 3.74
C PHE A 65 15.87 14.01 4.98
N SER A 66 17.16 13.91 5.29
CA SER A 66 17.77 14.46 6.50
C SER A 66 18.44 15.81 6.26
N ASN A 67 18.85 16.09 5.03
CA ASN A 67 19.57 17.30 4.67
C ASN A 67 18.92 18.01 3.46
N PRO A 68 19.05 19.34 3.36
CA PRO A 68 18.70 20.05 2.14
C PRO A 68 19.50 19.53 0.95
N SER A 69 18.81 19.34 -0.17
CA SER A 69 19.40 18.90 -1.42
C SER A 69 19.78 20.08 -2.31
N PRO A 70 20.93 20.06 -3.01
CA PRO A 70 21.29 21.14 -3.93
C PRO A 70 20.23 21.38 -5.00
N CYS A 71 20.08 22.64 -5.43
CA CYS A 71 19.23 22.97 -6.56
C CYS A 71 19.71 22.18 -7.80
N PRO A 72 18.80 21.47 -8.49
CA PRO A 72 19.18 20.64 -9.63
C PRO A 72 19.70 21.45 -10.83
N HIS A 73 19.42 22.76 -10.86
CA HIS A 73 19.94 23.70 -11.85
C HIS A 73 21.17 24.48 -11.38
N GLY A 74 21.76 24.14 -10.21
CA GLY A 74 22.95 24.81 -9.68
C GLY A 74 22.74 26.29 -9.38
N GLN A 75 21.50 26.71 -9.09
CA GLN A 75 21.18 28.12 -8.83
C GLN A 75 21.88 28.63 -7.56
N LEU A 76 22.22 29.91 -7.57
CA LEU A 76 22.75 30.64 -6.43
C LEU A 76 21.72 31.68 -5.95
N TRP A 77 21.68 31.93 -4.66
CA TRP A 77 20.89 33.00 -4.08
C TRP A 77 21.37 34.37 -4.58
N PRO A 78 20.51 35.21 -5.18
CA PRO A 78 20.93 36.50 -5.74
C PRO A 78 21.52 37.46 -4.71
N CYS A 79 21.10 37.35 -3.44
CA CYS A 79 21.48 38.28 -2.38
C CYS A 79 22.85 38.01 -1.74
N ASN A 80 23.35 36.77 -1.79
CA ASN A 80 24.58 36.38 -1.07
C ASN A 80 25.49 35.43 -1.87
N GLY A 81 25.10 35.03 -3.08
CA GLY A 81 25.87 34.14 -3.95
C GLY A 81 26.01 32.70 -3.44
N GLN A 82 25.34 32.32 -2.35
CA GLN A 82 25.41 30.97 -1.81
C GLN A 82 24.58 29.99 -2.66
N PRO A 83 24.97 28.70 -2.74
CA PRO A 83 24.17 27.68 -3.42
C PRO A 83 22.74 27.63 -2.87
N LEU A 84 21.77 27.62 -3.77
CA LEU A 84 20.38 27.37 -3.42
C LEU A 84 20.22 25.87 -3.12
N VAL A 85 19.63 25.58 -1.97
CA VAL A 85 19.31 24.22 -1.51
C VAL A 85 17.82 24.13 -1.21
N TRP A 86 17.28 22.93 -1.34
CA TRP A 86 15.88 22.62 -1.14
C TRP A 86 15.71 21.66 0.02
N ASP A 87 14.91 22.02 1.01
CA ASP A 87 14.28 21.03 1.88
C ASP A 87 13.30 20.19 1.05
N TRP A 88 13.25 18.89 1.29
CA TRP A 88 12.42 17.98 0.51
C TRP A 88 10.92 18.28 0.66
N ARG A 89 10.47 18.79 1.82
CA ARG A 89 9.07 19.18 2.04
C ARG A 89 8.74 20.42 1.24
N ASP A 90 9.63 21.41 1.26
CA ASP A 90 9.46 22.65 0.51
C ASP A 90 9.42 22.39 -1.00
N GLU A 91 10.31 21.54 -1.51
CA GLU A 91 10.35 21.20 -2.93
C GLU A 91 9.09 20.48 -3.41
N ILE A 92 8.66 19.44 -2.69
CA ILE A 92 7.42 18.72 -3.01
C ILE A 92 6.21 19.66 -2.93
N THR A 93 6.14 20.48 -1.89
CA THR A 93 5.07 21.48 -1.72
C THR A 93 5.04 22.45 -2.89
N ALA A 94 6.19 22.97 -3.32
CA ALA A 94 6.29 23.90 -4.43
C ALA A 94 5.83 23.26 -5.75
N ILE A 95 6.25 22.01 -6.04
CA ILE A 95 5.87 21.30 -7.25
C ILE A 95 4.36 21.02 -7.29
N ILE A 96 3.79 20.46 -6.22
CA ILE A 96 2.35 20.14 -6.17
C ILE A 96 1.49 21.40 -6.20
N ASN A 97 1.89 22.46 -5.48
CA ASN A 97 1.16 23.74 -5.53
C ASN A 97 1.24 24.37 -6.92
N THR A 98 2.39 24.29 -7.59
CA THR A 98 2.54 24.78 -8.98
C THR A 98 1.63 24.00 -9.91
N LEU A 99 1.59 22.67 -9.78
CA LEU A 99 0.70 21.81 -10.58
C LEU A 99 -0.77 22.20 -10.37
N LYS A 100 -1.23 22.35 -9.12
CA LYS A 100 -2.60 22.80 -8.81
C LYS A 100 -2.87 24.19 -9.41
N GLN A 101 -2.00 25.16 -9.17
CA GLN A 101 -2.19 26.54 -9.63
C GLN A 101 -2.19 26.70 -11.16
N LYS A 102 -1.39 25.89 -11.88
CA LYS A 102 -1.25 26.00 -13.34
C LYS A 102 -2.21 25.12 -14.12
N CYS A 103 -2.62 23.99 -13.53
CA CYS A 103 -3.41 22.94 -14.20
C CYS A 103 -4.84 22.79 -13.63
N ILE A 104 -5.25 23.60 -12.66
CA ILE A 104 -6.64 23.72 -12.22
C ILE A 104 -7.14 25.12 -12.58
N LYS A 105 -7.75 25.25 -13.76
CA LYS A 105 -8.29 26.51 -14.31
C LYS A 105 -9.36 26.17 -15.37
N PRO A 106 -10.22 27.10 -15.80
CA PRO A 106 -11.22 26.81 -16.82
C PRO A 106 -10.66 26.07 -18.04
N GLY A 107 -11.21 24.89 -18.35
CA GLY A 107 -10.80 24.02 -19.46
C GLY A 107 -9.57 23.15 -19.20
N PHE A 108 -8.95 23.21 -18.02
CA PHE A 108 -7.82 22.36 -17.63
C PHE A 108 -8.05 21.77 -16.23
N ARG A 109 -7.88 20.46 -16.11
CA ARG A 109 -8.01 19.75 -14.83
C ARG A 109 -6.89 18.75 -14.64
N VAL A 110 -6.32 18.75 -13.44
CA VAL A 110 -5.48 17.67 -12.93
C VAL A 110 -6.17 17.07 -11.71
N PHE A 111 -6.27 15.75 -11.68
CA PHE A 111 -6.90 15.01 -10.58
C PHE A 111 -6.32 13.60 -10.49
N THR A 112 -6.62 12.91 -9.40
CA THR A 112 -6.22 11.51 -9.18
C THR A 112 -7.45 10.65 -8.95
N ASN A 113 -7.60 9.56 -9.71
CA ASN A 113 -8.68 8.60 -9.54
C ASN A 113 -8.17 7.29 -8.89
N GLU A 114 -9.00 6.26 -8.88
CA GLU A 114 -8.70 4.94 -8.31
C GLU A 114 -7.57 4.17 -9.01
N THR A 115 -7.18 4.56 -10.22
CA THR A 115 -6.04 3.96 -10.95
C THR A 115 -4.70 4.61 -10.60
N CYS A 116 -4.70 5.75 -9.93
CA CYS A 116 -3.48 6.44 -9.53
C CYS A 116 -2.87 5.83 -8.26
N GLY A 117 -1.54 5.79 -8.20
CA GLY A 117 -0.75 5.40 -7.03
C GLY A 117 0.24 6.48 -6.61
N LEU A 118 0.68 6.44 -5.35
CA LEU A 118 1.86 7.15 -4.88
C LEU A 118 2.90 6.11 -4.47
N HIS A 119 4.00 6.03 -5.22
CA HIS A 119 5.11 5.14 -4.92
C HIS A 119 6.25 5.92 -4.28
N VAL A 120 6.84 5.36 -3.22
CA VAL A 120 8.00 5.97 -2.55
C VAL A 120 9.16 5.01 -2.63
N HIS A 121 10.23 5.44 -3.30
CA HIS A 121 11.50 4.72 -3.34
C HIS A 121 12.42 5.25 -2.24
N ILE A 122 12.85 4.36 -1.36
CA ILE A 122 13.69 4.71 -0.20
C ILE A 122 14.98 3.93 -0.31
N GLY A 123 16.11 4.62 -0.23
CA GLY A 123 17.43 3.99 -0.25
C GLY A 123 18.39 4.70 0.69
N ARG A 124 19.48 4.01 1.01
CA ARG A 124 20.60 4.55 1.78
C ARG A 124 21.79 4.78 0.85
N ASP A 125 21.85 5.98 0.28
CA ASP A 125 22.90 6.40 -0.66
C ASP A 125 23.11 5.32 -1.76
N ARG A 126 24.32 5.18 -2.30
CA ARG A 126 24.71 4.17 -3.29
C ARG A 126 24.72 2.73 -2.79
N PHE A 127 24.56 2.49 -1.49
CA PHE A 127 24.72 1.16 -0.89
C PHE A 127 23.38 0.44 -0.66
N GLY A 128 22.29 1.20 -0.55
CA GLY A 128 21.00 0.64 -0.18
C GLY A 128 20.97 0.10 1.25
N PHE A 129 19.87 -0.57 1.58
CA PHE A 129 19.69 -1.17 2.90
C PHE A 129 20.37 -2.53 3.00
N THR A 130 20.79 -2.88 4.22
CA THR A 130 21.27 -4.24 4.52
C THR A 130 20.10 -5.24 4.49
N LEU A 131 20.42 -6.53 4.41
CA LEU A 131 19.41 -7.59 4.51
C LEU A 131 18.62 -7.49 5.83
N ASP A 132 19.29 -7.25 6.94
CA ASP A 132 18.64 -7.16 8.26
C ASP A 132 17.72 -5.94 8.37
N THR A 133 18.16 -4.78 7.87
CA THR A 133 17.31 -3.59 7.79
C THR A 133 16.07 -3.84 6.91
N THR A 134 16.26 -4.52 5.77
CA THR A 134 15.15 -4.84 4.86
C THR A 134 14.16 -5.82 5.50
N LYS A 135 14.65 -6.84 6.21
CA LYS A 135 13.82 -7.76 7.01
C LYS A 135 13.03 -7.01 8.07
N ASN A 136 13.65 -6.06 8.76
CA ASN A 136 12.97 -5.20 9.75
C ASN A 136 11.84 -4.40 9.10
N ILE A 137 12.07 -3.79 7.94
CA ILE A 137 11.03 -3.06 7.20
C ILE A 137 9.88 -4.00 6.81
N MET A 138 10.17 -5.15 6.20
CA MET A 138 9.12 -6.14 5.85
C MET A 138 8.37 -6.66 7.07
N GLY A 139 9.07 -6.88 8.19
CA GLY A 139 8.47 -7.27 9.46
C GLY A 139 7.49 -6.22 9.99
N ILE A 140 7.84 -4.93 9.87
CA ILE A 140 6.94 -3.83 10.23
C ILE A 140 5.68 -3.86 9.38
N PHE A 141 5.80 -3.95 8.05
CA PHE A 141 4.63 -4.06 7.16
C PHE A 141 3.79 -5.33 7.43
N THR A 142 4.42 -6.42 7.87
CA THR A 142 3.73 -7.67 8.24
C THR A 142 2.89 -7.49 9.50
N ALA A 143 3.50 -7.05 10.60
CA ALA A 143 2.83 -7.02 11.90
C ALA A 143 1.83 -5.87 12.03
N TYR A 144 2.08 -4.77 11.31
CA TYR A 144 1.26 -3.56 11.37
C TYR A 144 0.33 -3.38 10.16
N GLU A 145 0.14 -4.38 9.31
CA GLU A 145 -0.69 -4.27 8.10
C GLU A 145 -2.07 -3.64 8.38
N ARG A 146 -2.75 -4.10 9.44
CA ARG A 146 -4.04 -3.53 9.89
C ARG A 146 -3.98 -2.03 10.20
N CYS A 147 -2.86 -1.56 10.74
CA CYS A 147 -2.67 -0.15 11.04
C CYS A 147 -2.45 0.66 9.75
N PHE A 148 -1.65 0.15 8.81
CA PHE A 148 -1.47 0.79 7.51
C PHE A 148 -2.78 0.83 6.70
N ASP A 149 -3.58 -0.23 6.76
CA ASP A 149 -4.88 -0.31 6.08
C ASP A 149 -5.84 0.81 6.52
N SER A 150 -5.67 1.38 7.71
CA SER A 150 -6.47 2.53 8.17
C SER A 150 -6.21 3.83 7.41
N LEU A 151 -5.12 3.92 6.64
CA LEU A 151 -4.76 5.05 5.78
C LEU A 151 -5.21 4.88 4.33
N LEU A 152 -5.65 3.68 3.95
CA LEU A 152 -5.86 3.33 2.54
C LEU A 152 -7.30 3.56 2.10
N THR A 153 -7.50 3.61 0.79
CA THR A 153 -8.84 3.44 0.21
C THR A 153 -9.34 2.02 0.46
N VAL A 154 -10.66 1.85 0.61
CA VAL A 154 -11.30 0.53 0.80
C VAL A 154 -10.81 -0.51 -0.23
N ASP A 155 -10.62 -0.11 -1.49
CA ASP A 155 -10.13 -1.00 -2.55
C ASP A 155 -8.67 -1.48 -2.37
N ARG A 156 -7.85 -0.78 -1.60
CA ARG A 156 -6.43 -1.13 -1.35
C ARG A 156 -6.21 -1.96 -0.09
N ILE A 157 -7.24 -2.12 0.73
CA ILE A 157 -7.18 -2.93 1.96
C ILE A 157 -7.19 -4.43 1.64
N ALA A 158 -7.79 -4.84 0.51
CA ALA A 158 -7.93 -6.24 0.17
C ALA A 158 -7.01 -6.70 -0.96
N GLY A 159 -6.59 -7.96 -0.88
CA GLY A 159 -5.97 -8.64 -2.01
C GLY A 159 -6.64 -9.99 -2.28
N TYR A 160 -6.78 -10.30 -3.57
CA TYR A 160 -7.29 -11.56 -4.13
C TYR A 160 -8.36 -12.27 -3.29
N GLU A 161 -9.53 -11.64 -3.15
CA GLU A 161 -10.72 -12.29 -2.57
C GLU A 161 -11.34 -13.30 -3.55
N ASN A 162 -11.11 -13.12 -4.85
CA ASN A 162 -11.70 -13.93 -5.92
C ASN A 162 -10.71 -14.93 -6.54
N ASP A 163 -9.51 -15.07 -6.00
CA ASP A 163 -8.52 -15.94 -6.61
C ASP A 163 -8.62 -17.38 -6.10
N HIS A 164 -8.98 -18.28 -7.01
CA HIS A 164 -8.98 -19.73 -6.77
C HIS A 164 -7.57 -20.31 -6.59
N HIS A 165 -6.52 -19.48 -6.71
CA HIS A 165 -5.12 -19.84 -6.46
C HIS A 165 -4.75 -19.88 -4.97
N THR A 166 -5.54 -19.33 -4.05
CA THR A 166 -5.24 -19.48 -2.62
C THR A 166 -5.45 -20.92 -2.19
N ALA A 167 -4.37 -21.59 -1.76
CA ALA A 167 -4.38 -23.00 -1.40
C ALA A 167 -4.98 -23.28 0.01
N LEU A 168 -5.56 -22.26 0.65
CA LEU A 168 -6.10 -22.32 2.00
C LEU A 168 -7.63 -22.20 1.99
N PRO A 169 -8.32 -22.79 2.98
CA PRO A 169 -9.76 -22.62 3.12
C PRO A 169 -10.14 -21.14 3.21
N ALA A 170 -11.05 -20.70 2.34
CA ALA A 170 -11.74 -19.45 2.56
C ALA A 170 -12.68 -19.63 3.75
N LEU A 171 -12.62 -18.74 4.74
CA LEU A 171 -13.56 -18.76 5.86
C LEU A 171 -14.95 -18.36 5.34
N ASN A 172 -15.88 -19.32 5.35
CA ASN A 172 -17.26 -19.13 4.92
C ASN A 172 -18.11 -18.78 6.13
N LEU A 173 -17.89 -17.56 6.65
CA LEU A 173 -18.70 -17.06 7.75
C LEU A 173 -20.16 -16.99 7.31
N ALA A 174 -21.06 -17.56 8.12
CA ALA A 174 -22.49 -17.44 7.87
C ALA A 174 -22.91 -15.98 8.02
N ASN A 175 -23.14 -15.33 6.87
CA ASN A 175 -23.70 -14.00 6.69
C ASN A 175 -23.04 -12.84 7.49
N PRO A 176 -21.73 -12.57 7.34
CA PRO A 176 -21.12 -11.32 7.82
C PRO A 176 -21.63 -10.08 7.07
N ASN A 177 -22.27 -10.28 5.90
CA ASN A 177 -22.84 -9.22 5.07
C ASN A 177 -24.05 -8.51 5.70
N SER A 178 -24.69 -9.09 6.72
CA SER A 178 -25.80 -8.40 7.42
C SER A 178 -25.32 -7.33 8.39
N SER A 179 -24.04 -7.35 8.78
CA SER A 179 -23.43 -6.40 9.72
C SER A 179 -22.29 -5.58 9.11
N ILE A 180 -21.87 -5.89 7.87
CA ILE A 180 -20.76 -5.26 7.16
C ILE A 180 -21.28 -4.66 5.86
N ILE A 181 -20.88 -3.42 5.55
CA ILE A 181 -21.23 -2.75 4.30
C ILE A 181 -20.72 -3.58 3.13
N LEU A 182 -21.60 -3.96 2.21
CA LEU A 182 -21.22 -4.70 1.00
C LEU A 182 -20.23 -3.88 0.17
N TRP A 183 -19.00 -4.35 0.08
CA TRP A 183 -17.99 -3.77 -0.79
C TRP A 183 -18.20 -4.22 -2.24
N ARG A 184 -18.02 -3.28 -3.17
CA ARG A 184 -17.94 -3.56 -4.61
C ARG A 184 -16.57 -3.07 -5.09
N PRO A 185 -15.73 -3.95 -5.69
CA PRO A 185 -14.44 -3.52 -6.22
C PRO A 185 -14.62 -2.45 -7.29
N SER A 186 -13.85 -1.37 -7.19
CA SER A 186 -13.66 -0.42 -8.29
C SER A 186 -12.67 -0.99 -9.32
N ALA A 187 -12.20 -0.23 -10.31
CA ALA A 187 -11.06 -0.61 -11.15
C ALA A 187 -9.72 -0.56 -10.38
N GLY A 188 -9.67 0.16 -9.25
CA GLY A 188 -8.49 0.40 -8.43
C GLY A 188 -7.97 -0.81 -7.63
N TRP A 189 -8.80 -1.84 -7.45
CA TRP A 189 -8.52 -2.97 -6.56
C TRP A 189 -7.32 -3.85 -6.96
N LYS A 190 -6.78 -3.70 -8.18
CA LYS A 190 -5.67 -4.53 -8.71
C LYS A 190 -4.29 -3.91 -8.55
N TYR A 191 -4.18 -2.69 -8.02
CA TYR A 191 -2.94 -1.92 -8.08
C TYR A 191 -2.02 -2.09 -6.86
N SER A 192 -2.47 -2.78 -5.81
CA SER A 192 -1.62 -3.12 -4.68
C SER A 192 -2.06 -4.42 -4.02
N LEU A 193 -1.09 -5.27 -3.67
CA LEU A 193 -1.26 -6.48 -2.90
C LEU A 193 -0.68 -6.27 -1.52
N PRO A 194 -1.51 -6.38 -0.46
CA PRO A 194 -1.02 -6.44 0.91
C PRO A 194 -0.01 -7.57 1.12
N LEU A 195 0.85 -7.43 2.12
CA LEU A 195 1.93 -8.38 2.36
C LEU A 195 1.40 -9.75 2.81
N SER A 196 0.30 -9.75 3.56
CA SER A 196 -0.44 -10.94 3.97
C SER A 196 -0.84 -11.84 2.80
N VAL A 197 -1.18 -11.28 1.64
CA VAL A 197 -1.50 -12.05 0.43
C VAL A 197 -0.31 -12.91 0.02
N ARG A 198 0.88 -12.28 -0.06
CA ARG A 198 2.11 -12.98 -0.45
C ARG A 198 2.51 -14.01 0.60
N GLN A 199 2.26 -13.75 1.87
CA GLN A 199 2.50 -14.70 2.97
C GLN A 199 1.61 -15.94 2.84
N PHE A 200 0.35 -15.76 2.48
CA PHE A 200 -0.56 -16.87 2.23
C PHE A 200 -0.26 -17.63 0.94
N ASP A 201 0.19 -16.96 -0.12
CA ASP A 201 0.67 -17.63 -1.34
C ASP A 201 1.84 -18.58 -1.03
N HIS A 202 2.81 -18.11 -0.21
CA HIS A 202 3.95 -18.93 0.22
C HIS A 202 3.51 -20.09 1.10
N LEU A 203 2.62 -19.84 2.07
CA LEU A 203 2.07 -20.91 2.90
C LEU A 203 1.37 -21.97 2.04
N GLY A 204 0.59 -21.55 1.05
CA GLY A 204 -0.09 -22.47 0.15
C GLY A 204 0.90 -23.33 -0.65
N HIS A 205 1.96 -22.71 -1.18
CA HIS A 205 3.03 -23.42 -1.88
C HIS A 205 3.74 -24.44 -0.97
N ASP A 206 4.07 -24.06 0.26
CA ASP A 206 4.76 -24.93 1.22
C ASP A 206 3.87 -26.11 1.65
N LEU A 207 2.58 -25.86 1.88
CA LEU A 207 1.61 -26.92 2.17
C LEU A 207 1.45 -27.89 1.00
N MET A 208 1.40 -27.39 -0.24
CA MET A 208 1.39 -28.25 -1.42
C MET A 208 2.65 -29.10 -1.50
N SER A 209 3.82 -28.51 -1.24
CA SER A 209 5.10 -29.21 -1.28
C SER A 209 5.18 -30.31 -0.21
N ALA A 210 4.79 -30.02 1.03
CA ALA A 210 4.74 -30.99 2.13
C ALA A 210 3.74 -32.12 1.85
N TYR A 211 2.59 -31.80 1.23
CA TYR A 211 1.60 -32.79 0.83
C TYR A 211 2.13 -33.72 -0.27
N GLU A 212 2.73 -33.17 -1.33
CA GLU A 212 3.30 -33.93 -2.45
C GLU A 212 4.48 -34.81 -2.00
N SER A 213 5.30 -34.35 -1.05
CA SER A 213 6.42 -35.11 -0.49
C SER A 213 6.04 -36.09 0.62
N SER A 214 4.78 -36.09 1.08
CA SER A 214 4.33 -36.83 2.26
C SER A 214 5.11 -36.49 3.54
N ASP A 215 5.57 -35.24 3.67
CA ASP A 215 6.21 -34.74 4.90
C ASP A 215 5.14 -34.31 5.91
N PHE A 216 4.66 -35.29 6.68
CA PHE A 216 3.60 -35.07 7.68
C PHE A 216 4.04 -34.17 8.84
N PHE A 217 5.35 -34.08 9.12
CA PHE A 217 5.86 -33.24 10.20
C PHE A 217 5.83 -31.76 9.80
N GLU A 218 6.32 -31.44 8.60
CA GLU A 218 6.25 -30.10 8.05
C GLU A 218 4.78 -29.69 7.82
N TRP A 219 3.94 -30.61 7.34
CA TRP A 219 2.50 -30.39 7.20
C TRP A 219 1.83 -29.96 8.51
N ASP A 220 2.00 -30.71 9.61
CA ASP A 220 1.39 -30.33 10.90
C ASP A 220 1.91 -28.97 11.38
N THR A 221 3.21 -28.71 11.19
CA THR A 221 3.84 -27.44 11.56
C THR A 221 3.23 -26.26 10.79
N LEU A 222 3.06 -26.39 9.47
CA LEU A 222 2.49 -25.38 8.59
C LEU A 222 0.99 -25.16 8.85
N VAL A 223 0.22 -26.23 9.01
CA VAL A 223 -1.22 -26.11 9.30
C VAL A 223 -1.46 -25.42 10.65
N ARG A 224 -0.66 -25.77 11.67
CA ARG A 224 -0.83 -25.25 13.02
C ARG A 224 -0.39 -23.80 13.17
N ASN A 225 0.74 -23.43 12.55
CA ASN A 225 1.40 -22.15 12.80
C ASN A 225 1.45 -21.24 11.58
N GLY A 226 1.37 -21.81 10.38
CA GLY A 226 1.69 -21.15 9.13
C GLY A 226 0.83 -19.95 8.81
N ALA A 227 -0.41 -19.91 9.30
CA ALA A 227 -1.34 -18.80 9.13
C ALA A 227 -1.22 -17.73 10.22
N SER A 228 -0.08 -17.58 10.90
CA SER A 228 0.10 -16.62 12.00
C SER A 228 1.21 -15.62 11.73
N ILE A 229 1.02 -14.37 12.19
CA ILE A 229 2.03 -13.31 12.09
C ILE A 229 3.37 -13.72 12.74
N PRO A 230 3.41 -14.33 13.94
CA PRO A 230 4.67 -14.81 14.51
C PRO A 230 5.43 -15.79 13.61
N TYR A 231 4.72 -16.69 12.93
CA TYR A 231 5.35 -17.63 11.99
C TYR A 231 5.87 -16.90 10.74
N TRP A 232 5.10 -15.97 10.17
CA TRP A 232 5.55 -15.16 9.03
C TRP A 232 6.79 -14.34 9.35
N LEU A 233 6.83 -13.69 10.52
CA LEU A 233 8.02 -12.98 10.99
C LEU A 233 9.20 -13.94 11.10
N ARG A 234 9.03 -15.11 11.73
CA ARG A 234 10.10 -16.11 11.83
C ARG A 234 10.66 -16.47 10.45
N ARG A 235 9.80 -16.74 9.45
CA ARG A 235 10.21 -17.08 8.08
C ARG A 235 10.97 -15.93 7.41
N LEU A 236 10.48 -14.69 7.52
CA LEU A 236 11.16 -13.50 6.98
C LEU A 236 12.57 -13.35 7.57
N TYR A 237 12.70 -13.47 8.89
CA TYR A 237 13.99 -13.29 9.57
C TYR A 237 14.99 -14.44 9.33
N GLN A 238 14.51 -15.63 8.98
CA GLN A 238 15.33 -16.80 8.64
C GLN A 238 15.94 -16.73 7.23
N THR A 239 15.48 -15.83 6.35
CA THR A 239 16.08 -15.66 5.02
C THR A 239 17.56 -15.28 5.13
N THR A 240 18.41 -15.80 4.24
CA THR A 240 19.86 -15.62 4.31
C THR A 240 20.42 -14.64 3.27
N ASN A 241 19.60 -14.29 2.27
CA ASN A 241 19.97 -13.42 1.16
C ASN A 241 18.75 -12.69 0.59
N PHE A 242 18.98 -11.69 -0.27
CA PHE A 242 17.90 -10.93 -0.90
C PHE A 242 17.03 -11.76 -1.84
N ALA A 243 17.57 -12.78 -2.51
CA ALA A 243 16.76 -13.61 -3.42
C ALA A 243 15.66 -14.36 -2.65
N GLU A 244 15.98 -14.94 -1.50
CA GLU A 244 15.00 -15.58 -0.62
C GLU A 244 13.98 -14.59 -0.06
N LEU A 245 14.43 -13.42 0.39
CA LEU A 245 13.53 -12.37 0.90
C LEU A 245 12.62 -11.83 -0.22
N GLY A 246 13.16 -11.74 -1.43
CA GLY A 246 12.48 -11.27 -2.63
C GLY A 246 11.28 -12.11 -3.04
N LEU A 247 11.24 -13.41 -2.70
CA LEU A 247 10.10 -14.27 -3.02
C LEU A 247 8.77 -13.68 -2.49
N TYR A 248 8.81 -13.06 -1.31
CA TYR A 248 7.65 -12.40 -0.68
C TYR A 248 7.29 -11.05 -1.33
N SER A 249 8.14 -10.48 -2.19
CA SER A 249 8.15 -9.03 -2.42
C SER A 249 8.55 -8.56 -3.83
N THR A 250 8.87 -9.43 -4.80
CA THR A 250 9.31 -8.99 -6.15
C THR A 250 8.20 -8.87 -7.19
N ALA A 251 6.95 -9.14 -6.84
CA ALA A 251 5.85 -8.91 -7.76
C ALA A 251 5.59 -7.40 -7.89
N HIS A 252 5.36 -6.92 -9.11
CA HIS A 252 5.06 -5.50 -9.38
C HIS A 252 3.86 -4.96 -8.58
N GLN A 253 2.93 -5.83 -8.19
CA GLN A 253 1.77 -5.46 -7.39
C GLN A 253 2.05 -5.47 -5.88
N SER A 254 3.18 -5.97 -5.40
CA SER A 254 3.48 -6.05 -3.97
C SER A 254 3.52 -4.67 -3.32
N CYS A 255 2.93 -4.54 -2.12
CA CYS A 255 2.95 -3.28 -1.37
C CYS A 255 4.36 -2.82 -0.99
N ILE A 256 5.28 -3.78 -0.81
CA ILE A 256 6.73 -3.59 -0.71
C ILE A 256 7.35 -4.31 -1.90
N ASN A 257 8.10 -3.59 -2.72
CA ASN A 257 8.82 -4.13 -3.86
C ASN A 257 10.34 -4.10 -3.61
N LEU A 258 10.96 -5.28 -3.67
CA LEU A 258 12.39 -5.48 -3.45
C LEU A 258 13.18 -5.76 -4.74
N GLU A 259 12.54 -5.69 -5.91
CA GLU A 259 13.14 -5.99 -7.22
C GLU A 259 14.52 -5.34 -7.41
N HIS A 260 14.66 -4.07 -7.01
CA HIS A 260 15.91 -3.32 -7.11
C HIS A 260 17.04 -3.86 -6.21
N LEU A 261 16.72 -4.49 -5.07
CA LEU A 261 17.71 -5.11 -4.17
C LEU A 261 18.02 -6.56 -4.57
N VAL A 262 17.05 -7.26 -5.17
CA VAL A 262 17.20 -8.67 -5.57
C VAL A 262 18.04 -8.82 -6.84
N HIS A 263 17.74 -8.01 -7.86
CA HIS A 263 18.36 -8.16 -9.17
C HIS A 263 19.64 -7.34 -9.34
N ASN A 264 20.14 -6.70 -8.27
CA ASN A 264 21.36 -5.88 -8.28
C ASN A 264 21.40 -4.88 -9.45
N HIS A 265 20.26 -4.25 -9.75
CA HIS A 265 20.25 -3.13 -10.70
C HIS A 265 21.01 -1.97 -10.06
N THR A 266 22.27 -1.79 -10.49
CA THR A 266 23.29 -0.94 -9.85
C THR A 266 22.96 0.55 -9.77
N THR A 267 21.87 1.00 -10.38
CA THR A 267 21.51 2.42 -10.46
C THR A 267 20.54 2.88 -9.37
N LYS A 268 19.85 1.98 -8.64
CA LYS A 268 18.81 2.35 -7.66
C LYS A 268 18.61 1.32 -6.54
N PRO A 269 19.53 1.16 -5.57
CA PRO A 269 19.36 0.17 -4.50
C PRO A 269 18.31 0.64 -3.46
N THR A 270 17.04 0.61 -3.84
CA THR A 270 15.91 1.15 -3.06
C THR A 270 14.89 0.07 -2.73
N ILE A 271 14.20 0.23 -1.61
CA ILE A 271 12.91 -0.41 -1.37
C ILE A 271 11.83 0.50 -1.96
N GLU A 272 10.94 -0.05 -2.77
CA GLU A 272 9.78 0.67 -3.30
C GLU A 272 8.54 0.33 -2.47
N VAL A 273 7.84 1.35 -1.96
CA VAL A 273 6.58 1.20 -1.23
C VAL A 273 5.43 1.66 -2.12
N ARG A 274 4.48 0.76 -2.43
CA ARG A 274 3.42 0.94 -3.45
C ARG A 274 2.00 0.99 -2.88
N LEU A 275 1.88 1.07 -1.56
CA LEU A 275 0.62 0.92 -0.85
C LEU A 275 -0.31 2.13 -1.00
N HIS A 276 0.22 3.35 -1.02
CA HIS A 276 -0.58 4.57 -0.89
C HIS A 276 -1.36 4.92 -2.18
N PRO A 277 -2.64 5.31 -2.08
CA PRO A 277 -3.39 5.80 -3.24
C PRO A 277 -2.79 7.10 -3.79
N GLY A 278 -2.91 7.34 -5.10
CA GLY A 278 -2.48 8.62 -5.68
C GLY A 278 -3.25 9.80 -5.05
N THR A 279 -2.57 10.91 -4.79
CA THR A 279 -3.17 12.12 -4.20
C THR A 279 -2.45 13.39 -4.68
N LEU A 280 -3.15 14.52 -4.64
CA LEU A 280 -2.62 15.86 -4.88
C LEU A 280 -2.63 16.72 -3.60
N GLU A 281 -2.89 16.10 -2.44
CA GLU A 281 -2.85 16.78 -1.16
C GLU A 281 -1.44 16.71 -0.58
N VAL A 282 -0.78 17.85 -0.53
CA VAL A 282 0.61 17.99 -0.08
C VAL A 282 0.82 17.33 1.28
N ASN A 283 -0.06 17.61 2.25
CA ASN A 283 0.08 17.08 3.60
C ASN A 283 0.01 15.54 3.65
N GLU A 284 -0.80 14.91 2.78
CA GLU A 284 -0.87 13.44 2.69
C GLU A 284 0.46 12.88 2.13
N ILE A 285 1.00 13.49 1.07
CA ILE A 285 2.27 13.09 0.46
C ILE A 285 3.42 13.23 1.47
N LEU A 286 3.51 14.38 2.14
CA LEU A 286 4.57 14.66 3.10
C LEU A 286 4.50 13.73 4.31
N ALA A 287 3.30 13.52 4.88
CA ALA A 287 3.13 12.61 6.03
C ALA A 287 3.48 11.16 5.68
N TRP A 288 3.18 10.71 4.46
CA TRP A 288 3.53 9.38 4.00
C TRP A 288 5.04 9.20 3.86
N ILE A 289 5.73 10.13 3.19
CA ILE A 289 7.19 10.11 3.04
C ILE A 289 7.88 10.18 4.42
N ASP A 290 7.43 11.08 5.29
CA ASP A 290 7.98 11.25 6.63
C ASP A 290 7.83 9.98 7.48
N LEU A 291 6.66 9.32 7.44
CA LEU A 291 6.46 8.05 8.13
C LEU A 291 7.43 6.97 7.61
N LEU A 292 7.51 6.80 6.29
CA LEU A 292 8.30 5.71 5.71
C LEU A 292 9.82 5.89 5.89
N CYS A 293 10.32 7.12 5.76
CA CYS A 293 11.73 7.40 5.99
C CYS A 293 12.10 7.21 7.47
N ASN A 294 11.28 7.70 8.40
CA ASN A 294 11.52 7.47 9.83
C ASN A 294 11.37 6.00 10.23
N LEU A 295 10.44 5.26 9.62
CA LEU A 295 10.34 3.81 9.77
C LEU A 295 11.63 3.10 9.31
N SER A 296 12.19 3.54 8.18
CA SER A 296 13.45 2.99 7.67
C SER A 296 14.63 3.29 8.60
N ILE A 297 14.69 4.51 9.15
CA ILE A 297 15.68 4.91 10.17
C ILE A 297 15.52 4.05 11.44
N TYR A 298 14.29 3.86 11.92
CA TYR A 298 14.00 3.01 13.08
C TYR A 298 14.45 1.57 12.84
N ALA A 299 14.14 1.01 11.66
CA ALA A 299 14.53 -0.34 11.26
C ALA A 299 16.04 -0.54 11.13
N GLU A 300 16.79 0.54 10.86
CA GLU A 300 18.25 0.53 10.74
C GLU A 300 18.97 0.74 12.07
N THR A 301 18.44 1.63 12.91
CA THR A 301 19.08 2.04 14.16
C THR A 301 18.68 1.19 15.37
N THR A 302 17.58 0.43 15.26
CA THR A 302 17.12 -0.49 16.29
C THR A 302 17.62 -1.90 16.02
N THR A 303 18.10 -2.59 17.05
CA THR A 303 18.58 -3.98 16.89
C THR A 303 17.45 -4.88 16.42
N THR A 304 17.77 -5.83 15.53
CA THR A 304 16.79 -6.80 14.99
C THR A 304 16.00 -7.51 16.10
N THR A 305 16.66 -7.90 17.19
CA THR A 305 16.01 -8.53 18.34
C THR A 305 14.95 -7.62 18.99
N ALA A 306 15.25 -6.33 19.15
CA ALA A 306 14.31 -5.36 19.72
C ALA A 306 13.14 -5.08 18.76
N VAL A 307 13.41 -4.97 17.45
CA VAL A 307 12.36 -4.84 16.43
C VAL A 307 11.43 -6.05 16.50
N VAL A 308 11.95 -7.28 16.42
CA VAL A 308 11.14 -8.51 16.49
C VAL A 308 10.27 -8.56 17.75
N ALA A 309 10.83 -8.23 18.92
CA ALA A 309 10.08 -8.19 20.16
C ALA A 309 8.93 -7.17 20.11
N CYS A 310 9.17 -5.99 19.52
CA CYS A 310 8.15 -4.98 19.29
C CYS A 310 7.03 -5.50 18.37
N LEU A 311 7.38 -6.12 17.24
CA LEU A 311 6.43 -6.67 16.27
C LEU A 311 5.54 -7.76 16.85
N ILE A 312 6.11 -8.67 17.65
CA ILE A 312 5.35 -9.72 18.36
C ILE A 312 4.39 -9.11 19.38
N SER A 313 4.79 -8.06 20.09
CA SER A 313 3.91 -7.35 21.01
C SER A 313 2.78 -6.64 20.26
N ALA A 314 3.11 -5.99 19.14
CA ALA A 314 2.16 -5.25 18.33
C ALA A 314 1.04 -6.12 17.76
N HIS A 315 1.39 -7.31 17.26
CA HIS A 315 0.43 -8.31 16.78
C HIS A 315 -0.67 -8.64 17.80
N ARG A 316 -0.35 -8.59 19.11
CA ARG A 316 -1.28 -8.90 20.20
C ARG A 316 -2.11 -7.71 20.67
N ASN A 317 -1.86 -6.52 20.14
CA ASN A 317 -2.49 -5.29 20.62
C ASN A 317 -3.59 -4.80 19.67
N PRO A 318 -4.88 -4.97 20.03
CA PRO A 318 -6.01 -4.54 19.20
C PRO A 318 -6.15 -3.03 19.09
N SER A 319 -5.60 -2.28 20.05
CA SER A 319 -5.77 -0.83 20.13
C SER A 319 -4.74 -0.05 19.32
N LEU A 320 -3.73 -0.71 18.75
CA LEU A 320 -2.71 -0.02 17.95
C LEU A 320 -3.31 0.57 16.68
N THR A 321 -2.86 1.79 16.41
CA THR A 321 -3.17 2.58 15.23
C THR A 321 -1.89 3.02 14.53
N VAL A 322 -2.02 3.59 13.33
CA VAL A 322 -0.88 4.17 12.62
C VAL A 322 -0.26 5.38 13.33
N VAL A 323 -1.02 6.06 14.20
CA VAL A 323 -0.49 7.15 15.04
C VAL A 323 0.53 6.61 16.05
N ASP A 324 0.30 5.42 16.59
CA ASP A 324 1.25 4.78 17.51
C ASP A 324 2.54 4.36 16.79
N ILE A 325 2.44 3.96 15.52
CA ILE A 325 3.60 3.69 14.66
C ILE A 325 4.36 4.99 14.39
N ALA A 326 3.66 6.06 14.03
CA ALA A 326 4.29 7.37 13.79
C ALA A 326 5.07 7.86 15.02
N ARG A 327 4.52 7.65 16.23
CA ARG A 327 5.23 7.93 17.49
C ARG A 327 6.42 7.00 17.72
N LEU A 328 6.25 5.70 17.48
CA LEU A 328 7.32 4.69 17.64
C LEU A 328 8.56 5.03 16.82
N VAL A 329 8.36 5.45 15.57
CA VAL A 329 9.45 5.75 14.64
C VAL A 329 9.94 7.20 14.74
N ASN A 330 9.40 8.00 15.66
CA ASN A 330 9.71 9.41 15.82
C ASN A 330 9.43 10.26 14.56
N ALA A 331 8.29 10.01 13.90
CA ALA A 331 7.79 10.87 12.83
C ALA A 331 7.47 12.28 13.37
N SER A 332 7.43 13.27 12.48
CA SER A 332 7.17 14.66 12.87
C SER A 332 5.78 14.85 13.48
N SER A 333 5.62 15.90 14.30
CA SER A 333 4.32 16.26 14.88
C SER A 333 3.25 16.50 13.82
N ALA A 334 3.63 17.13 12.70
CA ALA A 334 2.72 17.34 11.57
C ALA A 334 2.20 16.01 10.99
N THR A 335 3.03 14.98 10.89
CA THR A 335 2.64 13.63 10.44
C THR A 335 1.71 12.95 11.46
N ILE A 336 2.03 13.05 12.75
CA ILE A 336 1.20 12.51 13.84
C ILE A 336 -0.18 13.17 13.83
N ASP A 337 -0.24 14.50 13.75
CA ASP A 337 -1.48 15.27 13.71
C ASP A 337 -2.28 14.97 12.44
N HIS A 338 -1.59 14.82 11.31
CA HIS A 338 -2.22 14.45 10.04
C HIS A 338 -2.90 13.08 10.13
N TYR A 339 -2.23 12.05 10.67
CA TYR A 339 -2.85 10.74 10.81
C TYR A 339 -3.94 10.69 11.88
N ALA A 340 -3.78 11.42 12.99
CA ALA A 340 -4.87 11.58 13.95
C ALA A 340 -6.11 12.21 13.29
N ASN A 341 -5.88 13.19 12.39
CA ASN A 341 -6.93 13.81 11.61
C ASN A 341 -7.53 12.86 10.57
N ILE A 342 -6.75 12.01 9.86
CA ILE A 342 -7.29 11.00 8.93
C ILE A 342 -8.27 10.05 9.64
N LEU A 343 -7.92 9.63 10.86
CA LEU A 343 -8.74 8.70 11.65
C LEU A 343 -10.02 9.34 12.22
N SER A 344 -10.20 10.65 12.08
CA SER A 344 -11.40 11.33 12.57
C SER A 344 -12.63 11.03 11.71
N PRO A 345 -13.85 10.93 12.31
CA PRO A 345 -15.06 10.53 11.59
C PRO A 345 -15.44 11.40 10.38
N ASP A 346 -15.05 12.68 10.39
CA ASP A 346 -15.46 13.68 9.42
C ASP A 346 -14.39 13.99 8.37
N TYR A 347 -13.21 13.37 8.44
CA TYR A 347 -12.07 13.61 7.55
C TYR A 347 -12.46 13.55 6.07
N SER A 348 -13.06 12.43 5.63
CA SER A 348 -13.47 12.23 4.24
C SER A 348 -14.42 13.32 3.72
N SER A 349 -15.33 13.80 4.59
CA SER A 349 -16.25 14.89 4.26
C SER A 349 -15.52 16.23 4.18
N ARG A 350 -14.65 16.57 5.14
CA ARG A 350 -13.88 17.82 5.11
C ARG A 350 -12.99 17.90 3.88
N ARG A 351 -12.27 16.80 3.59
CA ARG A 351 -11.41 16.67 2.42
C ARG A 351 -12.21 16.87 1.12
N PHE A 352 -13.36 16.23 1.00
CA PHE A 352 -14.25 16.40 -0.17
C PHE A 352 -14.62 17.87 -0.38
N HIS A 353 -15.13 18.55 0.65
CA HIS A 353 -15.53 19.96 0.54
C HIS A 353 -14.34 20.87 0.20
N GLN A 354 -13.18 20.63 0.81
CA GLN A 354 -11.95 21.38 0.50
C GLN A 354 -11.56 21.22 -0.99
N ASN A 355 -11.66 20.01 -1.51
CA ASN A 355 -11.22 19.70 -2.88
C ASN A 355 -12.22 20.15 -3.95
N THR A 356 -13.51 20.18 -3.66
CA THR A 356 -14.54 20.59 -4.64
C THR A 356 -14.83 22.09 -4.61
N SER A 357 -14.66 22.76 -3.46
CA SER A 357 -14.98 24.20 -3.32
C SER A 357 -14.05 25.13 -4.09
N THR A 358 -12.84 24.68 -4.42
CA THR A 358 -11.80 25.47 -5.09
C THR A 358 -11.74 25.24 -6.61
N GLN A 359 -12.66 24.44 -7.14
CA GLN A 359 -12.65 24.03 -8.54
C GLN A 359 -13.34 25.06 -9.44
N PRO A 360 -12.75 25.38 -10.61
CA PRO A 360 -13.47 26.06 -11.69
C PRO A 360 -14.78 25.37 -12.02
N ASP A 361 -15.83 26.15 -12.25
CA ASP A 361 -17.12 25.67 -12.72
C ASP A 361 -17.13 25.62 -14.27
N ASP A 362 -16.87 24.45 -14.85
CA ASP A 362 -16.81 24.23 -16.30
C ASP A 362 -17.26 22.81 -16.69
N SER A 363 -17.07 22.44 -17.96
CA SER A 363 -17.44 21.13 -18.50
C SER A 363 -16.73 19.94 -17.83
N LEU A 364 -15.62 20.16 -17.12
CA LEU A 364 -14.88 19.12 -16.40
C LEU A 364 -15.33 18.97 -14.95
N THR A 365 -16.15 19.90 -14.42
CA THR A 365 -16.67 19.84 -13.05
C THR A 365 -17.40 18.53 -12.75
N PRO A 366 -18.30 18.00 -13.61
CA PRO A 366 -19.01 16.76 -13.31
C PRO A 366 -18.07 15.56 -13.11
N LEU A 367 -17.04 15.44 -13.97
CA LEU A 367 -16.03 14.38 -13.86
C LEU A 367 -15.21 14.52 -12.57
N TYR A 368 -14.77 15.73 -12.24
CA TYR A 368 -14.00 15.96 -11.02
C TYR A 368 -14.82 15.67 -9.76
N THR A 369 -16.06 16.18 -9.69
CA THR A 369 -16.97 15.94 -8.57
C THR A 369 -17.31 14.46 -8.42
N TYR A 370 -17.48 13.73 -9.52
CA TYR A 370 -17.65 12.28 -9.50
C TYR A 370 -16.46 11.58 -8.84
N ASN A 371 -15.23 11.91 -9.26
CA ASN A 371 -14.00 11.34 -8.69
C ASN A 371 -13.85 11.63 -7.20
N GLU A 372 -14.07 12.88 -6.77
CA GLU A 372 -13.99 13.23 -5.35
C GLU A 372 -15.13 12.60 -4.53
N THR A 373 -16.33 12.43 -5.11
CA THR A 373 -17.43 11.70 -4.46
C THR A 373 -17.07 10.24 -4.25
N HIS A 374 -16.49 9.60 -5.27
CA HIS A 374 -16.02 8.23 -5.18
C HIS A 374 -14.91 8.11 -4.11
N ARG A 375 -13.90 8.99 -4.16
CA ARG A 375 -12.81 9.03 -3.18
C ARG A 375 -13.33 9.19 -1.75
N ARG A 376 -14.29 10.10 -1.51
CA ARG A 376 -14.94 10.27 -0.20
C ARG A 376 -15.57 8.98 0.31
N SER A 377 -16.21 8.20 -0.56
CA SER A 377 -16.78 6.90 -0.16
C SER A 377 -15.69 5.87 0.16
N GLN A 378 -14.59 5.89 -0.59
CA GLN A 378 -13.45 4.98 -0.43
C GLN A 378 -12.55 5.32 0.76
N THR A 379 -12.52 6.56 1.22
CA THR A 379 -11.71 7.02 2.38
C THR A 379 -12.56 7.29 3.62
N SER A 380 -13.82 6.88 3.61
CA SER A 380 -14.70 7.04 4.78
C SER A 380 -14.21 6.15 5.93
N PRO A 381 -13.99 6.69 7.14
CA PRO A 381 -13.53 5.90 8.29
C PRO A 381 -14.43 4.71 8.62
N SER A 382 -15.75 4.85 8.45
CA SER A 382 -16.70 3.75 8.66
C SER A 382 -16.57 2.66 7.60
N ALA A 383 -16.37 3.02 6.34
CA ALA A 383 -16.14 2.07 5.24
C ALA A 383 -14.79 1.35 5.39
N ILE A 384 -13.73 2.09 5.72
CA ILE A 384 -12.40 1.54 6.02
C ILE A 384 -12.48 0.56 7.20
N SER A 385 -13.10 0.97 8.31
CA SER A 385 -13.27 0.10 9.49
C SER A 385 -14.06 -1.18 9.16
N ALA A 386 -15.15 -1.05 8.40
CA ALA A 386 -15.92 -2.20 7.92
C ALA A 386 -15.07 -3.13 7.05
N ARG A 387 -14.20 -2.58 6.18
CA ARG A 387 -13.33 -3.36 5.31
C ARG A 387 -12.21 -4.06 6.08
N ILE A 388 -11.58 -3.39 7.04
CA ILE A 388 -10.60 -3.99 7.95
C ILE A 388 -11.27 -5.14 8.73
N MET A 389 -12.48 -4.94 9.23
CA MET A 389 -13.25 -5.99 9.90
C MET A 389 -13.48 -7.18 8.98
N GLN A 390 -13.89 -6.94 7.73
CA GLN A 390 -14.11 -7.99 6.73
C GLN A 390 -12.82 -8.78 6.43
N LYS A 391 -11.68 -8.10 6.29
CA LYS A 391 -10.38 -8.73 6.08
C LYS A 391 -9.93 -9.55 7.29
N LEU A 392 -10.20 -9.06 8.50
CA LEU A 392 -9.90 -9.80 9.74
C LEU A 392 -10.73 -11.07 9.86
N ILE A 393 -12.05 -10.97 9.69
CA ILE A 393 -12.95 -12.12 9.88
C ILE A 393 -12.80 -13.18 8.78
N SER A 394 -12.29 -12.80 7.59
CA SER A 394 -11.93 -13.75 6.55
C SER A 394 -10.57 -14.43 6.79
N GLY A 395 -9.89 -14.09 7.89
CA GLY A 395 -8.59 -14.64 8.27
C GLY A 395 -7.43 -14.08 7.44
N ARG A 396 -7.67 -13.06 6.62
CA ARG A 396 -6.69 -12.53 5.65
C ARG A 396 -5.61 -11.65 6.27
N TYR A 397 -5.70 -11.32 7.55
CA TYR A 397 -4.57 -10.80 8.33
C TYR A 397 -3.75 -11.90 9.01
N GLY A 398 -4.14 -13.17 8.87
CA GLY A 398 -3.62 -14.27 9.68
C GLY A 398 -4.41 -14.46 10.97
N GLN A 399 -3.94 -15.41 11.76
CA GLN A 399 -4.48 -15.82 13.04
C GLN A 399 -3.94 -14.95 14.16
N PHE A 400 -4.80 -14.68 15.14
CA PHE A 400 -4.51 -13.85 16.32
C PHE A 400 -4.76 -14.62 17.62
N PRO A 401 -4.17 -14.21 18.75
CA PRO A 401 -4.54 -14.77 20.05
C PRO A 401 -6.03 -14.57 20.36
N SER A 402 -6.62 -15.46 21.14
CA SER A 402 -8.05 -15.37 21.50
C SER A 402 -8.34 -14.05 22.24
N SER A 403 -7.41 -13.62 23.11
CA SER A 403 -7.50 -12.34 23.84
C SER A 403 -7.53 -11.10 22.93
N PHE A 404 -6.92 -11.16 21.75
CA PHE A 404 -7.02 -10.09 20.74
C PHE A 404 -8.41 -10.10 20.12
N LEU A 405 -8.87 -11.28 19.65
CA LEU A 405 -10.15 -11.44 18.97
C LEU A 405 -11.33 -11.06 19.87
N GLU A 406 -11.28 -11.40 21.15
CA GLU A 406 -12.30 -11.05 22.13
C GLU A 406 -12.47 -9.54 22.34
N LYS A 407 -11.37 -8.78 22.23
CA LYS A 407 -11.36 -7.32 22.39
C LYS A 407 -11.70 -6.60 21.10
N PHE A 408 -11.24 -7.10 19.96
CA PHE A 408 -11.36 -6.42 18.68
C PHE A 408 -12.68 -6.74 17.95
N LEU A 409 -13.16 -7.99 18.03
CA LEU A 409 -14.38 -8.40 17.34
C LEU A 409 -15.64 -8.10 18.18
N PRO A 410 -16.65 -7.42 17.60
CA PRO A 410 -17.96 -7.28 18.23
C PRO A 410 -18.53 -8.65 18.60
N ARG A 411 -19.31 -8.72 19.69
CA ARG A 411 -19.88 -9.98 20.18
C ARG A 411 -20.78 -10.62 19.13
N GLU A 412 -21.55 -9.80 18.42
CA GLU A 412 -22.47 -10.19 17.36
C GLU A 412 -21.71 -10.80 16.18
N VAL A 413 -20.54 -10.24 15.84
CA VAL A 413 -19.65 -10.78 14.79
C VAL A 413 -19.05 -12.10 15.23
N ARG A 414 -18.61 -12.24 16.49
CA ARG A 414 -18.10 -13.51 17.03
C ARG A 414 -19.16 -14.61 17.01
N ASN A 415 -20.39 -14.29 17.39
CA ASN A 415 -21.51 -15.22 17.40
C ASN A 415 -21.95 -15.60 15.97
N ALA A 416 -22.05 -14.63 15.06
CA ALA A 416 -22.42 -14.90 13.66
C ALA A 416 -21.33 -15.72 12.92
N ALA A 417 -20.08 -15.55 13.32
CA ALA A 417 -18.94 -16.26 12.75
C ALA A 417 -18.68 -17.64 13.39
N GLU A 418 -19.53 -18.12 14.31
CA GLU A 418 -19.30 -19.30 15.19
C GLU A 418 -18.76 -20.57 14.51
N LYS A 419 -19.18 -20.90 13.28
CA LYS A 419 -18.73 -22.14 12.61
C LYS A 419 -17.25 -22.11 12.23
N ASP A 420 -16.78 -20.96 11.75
CA ASP A 420 -15.48 -20.81 11.08
C ASP A 420 -14.55 -19.83 11.82
N ALA A 421 -15.07 -18.96 12.70
CA ALA A 421 -14.29 -18.04 13.54
C ALA A 421 -13.28 -18.75 14.44
N LYS A 422 -13.54 -20.02 14.78
CA LYS A 422 -12.60 -20.85 15.53
C LYS A 422 -11.23 -20.95 14.84
N PHE A 423 -11.17 -20.77 13.52
CA PHE A 423 -9.94 -20.79 12.73
C PHE A 423 -9.21 -19.44 12.69
N LEU A 424 -9.81 -18.36 13.21
CA LEU A 424 -9.14 -17.06 13.35
C LEU A 424 -8.15 -17.05 14.53
N SER A 425 -8.35 -17.95 15.51
CA SER A 425 -7.48 -18.01 16.67
C SER A 425 -6.22 -18.81 16.38
N SER A 426 -5.06 -18.32 16.84
CA SER A 426 -3.82 -19.09 16.90
C SER A 426 -3.80 -20.11 18.06
N GLU A 427 -4.84 -20.13 18.89
CA GLU A 427 -4.97 -20.94 20.11
C GLU A 427 -6.16 -21.91 19.99
N MET A 428 -6.20 -22.67 18.88
CA MET A 428 -7.26 -23.64 18.62
C MET A 428 -7.22 -24.81 19.62
N ASN A 429 -8.40 -25.22 20.10
CA ASN A 429 -8.53 -26.50 20.80
C ASN A 429 -8.29 -27.69 19.86
N GLU A 430 -8.16 -28.89 20.41
CA GLU A 430 -7.82 -30.10 19.64
C GLU A 430 -8.83 -30.38 18.51
N GLN A 431 -10.13 -30.24 18.77
CA GLN A 431 -11.16 -30.48 17.76
C GLN A 431 -11.09 -29.46 16.63
N SER A 432 -10.98 -28.16 16.95
CA SER A 432 -10.83 -27.10 15.96
C SER A 432 -9.55 -27.28 15.13
N SER A 433 -8.45 -27.72 15.75
CA SER A 433 -7.19 -28.02 15.06
C SER A 433 -7.34 -29.18 14.07
N LYS A 434 -8.06 -30.26 14.45
CA LYS A 434 -8.37 -31.38 13.55
C LYS A 434 -9.26 -30.96 12.38
N ASP A 435 -10.28 -30.17 12.66
CA ASP A 435 -11.18 -29.62 11.63
C ASP A 435 -10.42 -28.73 10.65
N TRP A 436 -9.55 -27.85 11.17
CA TRP A 436 -8.72 -26.95 10.37
C TRP A 436 -7.77 -27.73 9.45
N SER A 437 -7.07 -28.73 9.99
CA SER A 437 -6.18 -29.59 9.22
C SER A 437 -6.92 -30.33 8.10
N SER A 438 -8.08 -30.91 8.40
CA SER A 438 -8.90 -31.62 7.43
C SER A 438 -9.38 -30.70 6.29
N GLN A 439 -9.72 -29.45 6.60
CA GLN A 439 -10.10 -28.47 5.58
C GLN A 439 -8.93 -28.07 4.70
N ASN A 440 -7.75 -27.83 5.28
CA ASN A 440 -6.53 -27.53 4.53
C ASN A 440 -6.17 -28.70 3.60
N GLU A 441 -6.20 -29.93 4.10
CA GLU A 441 -5.91 -31.12 3.28
C GLU A 441 -6.85 -31.21 2.07
N SER A 442 -8.15 -30.97 2.27
CA SER A 442 -9.14 -30.99 1.19
C SER A 442 -8.86 -29.95 0.10
N VAL A 443 -8.47 -28.72 0.49
CA VAL A 443 -8.15 -27.64 -0.46
C VAL A 443 -6.83 -27.93 -1.18
N ILE A 444 -5.79 -28.33 -0.44
CA ILE A 444 -4.47 -28.64 -0.99
C ILE A 444 -4.53 -29.81 -1.96
N LYS A 445 -5.26 -30.87 -1.62
CA LYS A 445 -5.48 -32.02 -2.52
C LYS A 445 -6.09 -31.58 -3.86
N LYS A 446 -7.07 -30.67 -3.83
CA LYS A 446 -7.66 -30.11 -5.07
C LYS A 446 -6.65 -29.26 -5.85
N ALA A 447 -5.86 -28.43 -5.16
CA ALA A 447 -4.83 -27.60 -5.79
C ALA A 447 -3.75 -28.46 -6.48
N VAL A 448 -3.27 -29.51 -5.81
CA VAL A 448 -2.31 -30.49 -6.35
C VAL A 448 -2.90 -31.25 -7.55
N GLN A 449 -4.17 -31.68 -7.48
CA GLN A 449 -4.85 -32.33 -8.61
C GLN A 449 -4.93 -31.43 -9.84
N ARG A 450 -5.27 -30.14 -9.65
CA ARG A 450 -5.30 -29.13 -10.71
C ARG A 450 -3.91 -28.90 -11.31
N LYS A 451 -2.89 -28.74 -10.48
CA LYS A 451 -1.48 -28.58 -10.90
C LYS A 451 -1.02 -29.75 -11.76
N ASN A 452 -1.39 -30.97 -11.41
CA ASN A 452 -0.97 -32.20 -12.08
C ASN A 452 -1.84 -32.59 -13.28
N GLY A 453 -2.67 -31.68 -13.81
CA GLY A 453 -3.44 -31.91 -15.05
C GLY A 453 -4.56 -32.94 -14.94
N ARG A 454 -4.95 -33.34 -13.73
CA ARG A 454 -6.16 -34.15 -13.50
C ARG A 454 -7.34 -33.21 -13.36
N GLY A 455 -7.81 -32.73 -14.51
CA GLY A 455 -9.00 -31.89 -14.62
C GLY A 455 -10.24 -32.58 -14.05
N TYR A 456 -11.15 -31.76 -13.53
CA TYR A 456 -12.58 -32.06 -13.58
C TYR A 456 -13.11 -31.63 -14.93
#